data_AF-W9W6T9-F1
#
_entry.id   AF-W9W6T9-F1
#
_cell.length_a   1.000
_cell.length_b   1.000
_cell.length_c   1.000
_cell.angle_alpha   90.00
_cell.angle_beta   90.00
_cell.angle_gamma   90.00
#
_symmetry.space_group_name_H-M   'P 1'
#
loop_
_entity.id
_entity.type
_entity.pdbx_description
1 polymer ?
#
loop_
_entity_poly.entity_id
_entity_poly.type
_entity_poly.pdbx_seq_one_letter_code
_entity_poly.pdbx_strand_id
1 'polypeptide(L)'
;MAHIELADNFPALEKIDLSATTITCSYWLVKHKRHCSRSVKLDPAAARQLQKNLLMVRAATHGSLTSDLRSLVVEDLLECSCCWQHKTKLHSGTLLGEEVRRRWQDQLNIAAPEGTAVKTTVAPASCSADVKALDIRLAGVSAIPGPNLRSGRYTPFHLPDDAVRTPEPEFLPMKKPGRTVAQKILQGPSSEQSRRTRSLYAYGRSSSPGMLKIGVSQNVEARLEGWSRSCLYQPILKHHLKGVPCAQFVEGLTHSELLQYWRREIRCKHNPDCHTQHKEWFEVDDATAFRVMDSWVEWMRVAEPYDHEGRLKPIWRSSIVDMEANGVLVTSRRLLDVVESFQAKNTPQSGSAVATRVESTVARSLVDGMSATSIVTTTPTPVVLYGRATATVLSATALITSSLPTLQKSQLRALLNEGTPSKATSPLSLPTPLVPAV
;
A
#
# COMPACT_ATOMS: atom_id res chain seq x y z
N MET A 1 1.17 32.82 14.56
CA MET A 1 -0.10 33.46 14.97
C MET A 1 -1.17 33.37 13.89
N ALA A 2 -0.92 33.74 12.62
CA ALA A 2 -1.94 33.70 11.55
C ALA A 2 -2.65 32.34 11.34
N HIS A 3 -2.01 31.21 11.62
CA HIS A 3 -2.64 29.89 11.51
C HIS A 3 -3.63 29.57 12.64
N ILE A 4 -3.43 30.14 13.83
CA ILE A 4 -4.31 29.93 14.99
C ILE A 4 -5.62 30.68 14.76
N GLU A 5 -5.53 31.97 14.38
CA GLU A 5 -6.70 32.76 14.00
C GLU A 5 -7.47 32.11 12.83
N LEU A 6 -6.76 31.47 11.90
CA LEU A 6 -7.39 30.74 10.81
C LEU A 6 -8.13 29.48 11.30
N ALA A 7 -7.59 28.76 12.27
CA ALA A 7 -8.22 27.58 12.84
C ALA A 7 -9.50 27.92 13.61
N ASP A 8 -9.57 29.08 14.27
CA ASP A 8 -10.78 29.55 14.98
C ASP A 8 -11.97 29.80 14.05
N ASN A 9 -11.69 30.13 12.79
CA ASN A 9 -12.71 30.32 11.77
C ASN A 9 -13.26 29.00 11.19
N PHE A 10 -12.72 27.82 11.56
CA PHE A 10 -13.35 26.55 11.18
C PHE A 10 -14.68 26.35 11.90
N PRO A 11 -15.67 25.69 11.28
CA PRO A 11 -16.93 25.41 11.95
C PRO A 11 -16.68 24.51 13.15
N ALA A 12 -17.44 24.75 14.22
CA ALA A 12 -17.54 23.80 15.32
C ALA A 12 -18.13 22.48 14.81
N LEU A 13 -17.77 21.39 15.47
CA LEU A 13 -18.08 20.04 15.02
C LEU A 13 -19.60 19.82 14.86
N GLU A 14 -20.39 20.36 15.79
CA GLU A 14 -21.84 20.30 15.78
C GLU A 14 -22.50 21.07 14.62
N LYS A 15 -21.76 21.96 13.94
CA LYS A 15 -22.25 22.70 12.77
C LYS A 15 -22.02 21.95 11.46
N ILE A 16 -21.31 20.82 11.48
CA ILE A 16 -21.08 19.99 10.30
C ILE A 16 -22.26 19.01 10.16
N ASP A 17 -23.17 19.32 9.23
CA ASP A 17 -24.31 18.45 8.94
C ASP A 17 -23.89 17.25 8.07
N LEU A 18 -23.53 16.15 8.71
CA LEU A 18 -23.18 14.89 8.04
C LEU A 18 -24.41 14.13 7.50
N SER A 19 -25.64 14.58 7.79
CA SER A 19 -26.85 13.98 7.22
C SER A 19 -27.11 14.47 5.79
N ALA A 20 -26.56 15.62 5.43
CA ALA A 20 -26.65 16.17 4.09
C ALA A 20 -25.82 15.37 3.08
N THR A 21 -26.35 15.21 1.86
CA THR A 21 -25.60 14.62 0.73
C THR A 21 -24.48 15.52 0.24
N THR A 22 -24.56 16.82 0.54
CA THR A 22 -23.56 17.83 0.23
C THR A 22 -23.38 18.79 1.38
N ILE A 23 -22.14 19.07 1.74
CA ILE A 23 -21.79 20.10 2.73
C ILE A 23 -20.96 21.21 2.10
N THR A 24 -21.00 22.41 2.67
CA THR A 24 -20.10 23.50 2.26
C THR A 24 -18.70 23.22 2.78
N CYS A 25 -17.68 23.47 1.97
CA CYS A 25 -16.29 23.28 2.37
C CYS A 25 -15.94 24.14 3.61
N SER A 26 -15.48 23.48 4.68
CA SER A 26 -15.15 24.11 5.97
C SER A 26 -13.96 25.07 5.92
N TYR A 27 -13.14 25.02 4.87
CA TYR A 27 -11.93 25.84 4.75
C TYR A 27 -12.24 27.33 4.71
N TRP A 28 -11.62 28.10 5.61
CA TRP A 28 -11.76 29.56 5.68
C TRP A 28 -10.78 30.27 4.74
N LEU A 29 -11.29 31.16 3.90
CA LEU A 29 -10.51 31.96 2.96
C LEU A 29 -10.16 33.30 3.59
N VAL A 30 -8.99 33.41 4.22
CA VAL A 30 -8.52 34.63 4.93
C VAL A 30 -8.74 35.91 4.11
N LYS A 31 -8.31 35.91 2.83
CA LYS A 31 -8.43 37.07 1.94
C LYS A 31 -9.88 37.55 1.73
N HIS A 32 -10.84 36.63 1.81
CA HIS A 32 -12.25 36.91 1.53
C HIS A 32 -13.12 36.93 2.78
N LYS A 33 -12.54 36.67 3.97
CA LYS A 33 -13.24 36.59 5.27
C LYS A 33 -14.53 35.76 5.19
N ARG A 34 -14.47 34.61 4.51
CA ARG A 34 -15.60 33.68 4.34
C ARG A 34 -15.12 32.24 4.16
N HIS A 35 -16.02 31.27 4.35
CA HIS A 35 -15.76 29.89 3.97
C HIS A 35 -15.72 29.70 2.45
N CYS A 36 -15.02 28.66 2.02
CA CYS A 36 -15.03 28.22 0.64
C CYS A 36 -16.45 27.82 0.22
N SER A 37 -16.99 28.48 -0.81
CA SER A 37 -18.36 28.24 -1.31
C SER A 37 -18.50 26.96 -2.14
N ARG A 38 -17.48 26.10 -2.19
CA ARG A 38 -17.56 24.83 -2.92
C ARG A 38 -18.30 23.80 -2.09
N SER A 39 -19.26 23.12 -2.72
CA SER A 39 -19.92 21.96 -2.16
C SER A 39 -18.99 20.74 -2.19
N VAL A 40 -18.95 20.00 -1.10
CA VAL A 40 -18.28 18.72 -0.96
C VAL A 40 -19.36 17.65 -0.97
N LYS A 41 -19.32 16.75 -1.95
CA LYS A 41 -20.21 15.59 -2.00
C LYS A 41 -19.68 14.57 -1.00
N LEU A 42 -20.51 14.17 -0.05
CA LEU A 42 -20.20 13.11 0.89
C LEU A 42 -20.65 11.78 0.29
N ASP A 43 -19.80 10.77 0.35
CA ASP A 43 -20.24 9.40 0.07
C ASP A 43 -21.26 9.00 1.16
N PRO A 44 -22.50 8.59 0.80
CA PRO A 44 -23.53 8.33 1.80
C PRO A 44 -23.15 7.22 2.80
N ALA A 45 -22.36 6.23 2.39
CA ALA A 45 -21.91 5.17 3.28
C ALA A 45 -20.84 5.67 4.26
N ALA A 46 -19.86 6.42 3.76
CA ALA A 46 -18.84 7.06 4.59
C ALA A 46 -19.45 8.07 5.57
N ALA A 47 -20.42 8.89 5.13
CA ALA A 47 -21.12 9.85 5.99
C ALA A 47 -21.88 9.15 7.13
N ARG A 48 -22.61 8.07 6.82
CA ARG A 48 -23.29 7.25 7.84
C ARG A 48 -22.30 6.62 8.82
N GLN A 49 -21.17 6.10 8.32
CA GLN A 49 -20.14 5.52 9.18
C GLN A 49 -19.50 6.58 10.09
N LEU A 50 -19.21 7.77 9.56
CA LEU A 50 -18.66 8.87 10.33
C LEU A 50 -19.64 9.36 11.40
N GLN A 51 -20.92 9.49 11.05
CA GLN A 51 -21.98 9.82 12.00
C GLN A 51 -22.08 8.77 13.13
N LYS A 52 -22.00 7.48 12.78
CA LYS A 52 -21.99 6.38 13.76
C LYS A 52 -20.78 6.48 14.68
N ASN A 53 -19.58 6.69 14.14
CA ASN A 53 -18.35 6.82 14.94
C ASN A 53 -18.43 8.04 15.87
N LEU A 54 -18.97 9.18 15.39
CA LEU A 54 -19.21 10.36 16.22
C LEU A 54 -20.16 10.10 17.38
N LEU A 55 -21.27 9.39 17.14
CA LEU A 55 -22.19 8.99 18.18
C LEU A 55 -21.53 8.06 19.20
N MET A 56 -20.71 7.10 18.73
CA MET A 56 -19.93 6.24 19.63
C MET A 56 -18.94 7.04 20.48
N VAL A 57 -18.28 8.04 19.91
CA VAL A 57 -17.36 8.92 20.65
C VAL A 57 -18.09 9.73 21.73
N ARG A 58 -19.27 10.25 21.40
CA ARG A 58 -20.09 11.04 22.35
C ARG A 58 -20.72 10.19 23.44
N ALA A 59 -21.10 8.95 23.13
CA ALA A 59 -21.71 8.02 24.10
C ALA A 59 -20.68 7.43 25.08
N ALA A 60 -19.40 7.50 24.76
CA ALA A 60 -18.35 6.95 25.61
C ALA A 60 -18.13 7.82 26.86
N THR A 61 -18.35 7.23 28.04
CA THR A 61 -17.92 7.83 29.31
C THR A 61 -16.40 7.92 29.37
N HIS A 62 -15.89 8.96 30.04
CA HIS A 62 -14.45 9.23 30.18
C HIS A 62 -13.70 7.96 30.65
N GLY A 63 -12.96 7.33 29.74
CA GLY A 63 -12.05 6.22 30.06
C GLY A 63 -12.21 4.95 29.22
N SER A 64 -13.37 4.70 28.58
CA SER A 64 -13.58 3.42 27.88
C SER A 64 -13.30 3.44 26.38
N LEU A 65 -13.22 4.61 25.74
CA LEU A 65 -12.91 4.69 24.30
C LEU A 65 -11.42 4.93 24.07
N THR A 66 -10.84 4.19 23.13
CA THR A 66 -9.45 4.38 22.73
C THR A 66 -9.27 5.77 22.11
N SER A 67 -8.20 6.46 22.51
CA SER A 67 -7.73 7.70 21.87
C SER A 67 -7.68 7.58 20.32
N ASP A 68 -7.45 6.36 19.85
CA ASP A 68 -7.44 5.97 18.44
C ASP A 68 -8.76 6.25 17.72
N LEU A 69 -9.92 5.94 18.32
CA LEU A 69 -11.21 6.16 17.65
C LEU A 69 -11.54 7.65 17.52
N ARG A 70 -11.17 8.47 18.51
CA ARG A 70 -11.34 9.94 18.41
C ARG A 70 -10.45 10.52 17.33
N SER A 71 -9.18 10.10 17.30
CA SER A 71 -8.23 10.50 16.26
C SER A 71 -8.72 10.11 14.86
N LEU A 72 -9.26 8.90 14.71
CA LEU A 72 -9.85 8.43 13.46
C LEU A 72 -11.04 9.30 13.02
N VAL A 73 -11.96 9.61 13.93
CA VAL A 73 -13.11 10.47 13.64
C VAL A 73 -12.67 11.86 13.18
N VAL A 74 -11.69 12.45 13.85
CA VAL A 74 -11.15 13.77 13.49
C VAL A 74 -10.50 13.75 12.10
N GLU A 75 -9.74 12.71 11.78
CA GLU A 75 -9.14 12.57 10.43
C GLU A 75 -10.23 12.37 9.36
N ASP A 76 -11.22 11.52 9.59
CA ASP A 76 -12.34 11.32 8.68
C ASP A 76 -13.14 12.62 8.45
N LEU A 77 -13.32 13.43 9.49
CA LEU A 77 -13.96 14.75 9.38
C LEU A 77 -13.14 15.71 8.53
N LEU A 78 -11.82 15.78 8.71
CA LEU A 78 -10.95 16.63 7.90
C LEU A 78 -10.95 16.20 6.43
N GLU A 79 -10.96 14.88 6.22
CA GLU A 79 -11.03 14.26 4.91
C GLU A 79 -12.33 14.57 4.16
N CYS A 80 -13.45 14.67 4.88
CA CYS A 80 -14.80 14.81 4.33
C CYS A 80 -15.32 16.25 4.32
N SER A 81 -14.79 17.13 5.18
CA SER A 81 -15.29 18.51 5.36
C SER A 81 -14.73 19.53 4.36
N CYS A 82 -13.74 19.15 3.56
CA CYS A 82 -13.08 20.09 2.65
C CYS A 82 -13.05 19.61 1.20
N CYS A 83 -13.22 20.57 0.28
CA CYS A 83 -13.10 20.29 -1.14
C CYS A 83 -11.66 19.89 -1.49
N TRP A 84 -11.49 19.21 -2.62
CA TRP A 84 -10.20 18.66 -3.07
C TRP A 84 -9.07 19.71 -3.14
N GLN A 85 -9.38 20.99 -3.40
CA GLN A 85 -8.40 22.07 -3.44
C GLN A 85 -7.86 22.48 -2.07
N HIS A 86 -8.63 22.23 -1.01
CA HIS A 86 -8.29 22.63 0.36
C HIS A 86 -7.91 21.44 1.25
N LYS A 87 -8.29 20.22 0.85
CA LYS A 87 -7.90 18.98 1.56
C LYS A 87 -6.39 18.87 1.74
N THR A 88 -5.60 19.28 0.75
CA THR A 88 -4.13 19.27 0.84
C THR A 88 -3.56 20.23 1.89
N LYS A 89 -4.27 21.32 2.20
CA LYS A 89 -3.87 22.32 3.19
C LYS A 89 -4.25 21.93 4.63
N LEU A 90 -5.02 20.86 4.79
CA LEU A 90 -5.48 20.33 6.09
C LEU A 90 -4.95 18.94 6.40
N HIS A 91 -4.21 18.32 5.48
CA HIS A 91 -3.56 17.03 5.72
C HIS A 91 -2.58 17.06 6.89
N SER A 92 -2.32 15.88 7.44
CA SER A 92 -1.34 15.63 8.51
C SER A 92 0.05 16.18 8.13
N GLY A 93 0.64 16.96 9.03
CA GLY A 93 1.91 17.66 8.86
C GLY A 93 1.82 19.12 8.44
N THR A 94 0.61 19.67 8.24
CA THR A 94 0.43 21.13 8.10
C THR A 94 0.07 21.73 9.47
N LEU A 95 0.68 22.87 9.83
CA LEU A 95 0.38 23.57 11.10
C LEU A 95 -1.11 23.90 11.23
N LEU A 96 -1.75 24.33 10.14
CA LEU A 96 -3.20 24.58 10.14
C LEU A 96 -3.99 23.30 10.37
N GLY A 97 -3.66 22.20 9.67
CA GLY A 97 -4.33 20.93 9.87
C GLY A 97 -4.17 20.39 11.29
N GLU A 98 -2.98 20.52 11.88
CA GLU A 98 -2.70 20.17 13.28
C GLU A 98 -3.55 20.97 14.26
N GLU A 99 -3.67 22.28 14.04
CA GLU A 99 -4.46 23.13 14.91
C GLU A 99 -5.97 22.84 14.80
N VAL A 100 -6.48 22.58 13.59
CA VAL A 100 -7.89 22.16 13.41
C VAL A 100 -8.13 20.80 14.05
N ARG A 101 -7.20 19.82 13.94
CA ARG A 101 -7.31 18.52 14.64
C ARG A 101 -7.39 18.73 16.13
N ARG A 102 -6.45 19.49 16.70
CA ARG A 102 -6.39 19.79 18.13
C ARG A 102 -7.71 20.38 18.60
N ARG A 103 -8.23 21.39 17.90
CA ARG A 103 -9.49 22.03 18.23
C ARG A 103 -10.69 21.09 18.20
N TRP A 104 -10.84 20.27 17.17
CA TRP A 104 -11.95 19.31 17.09
C TRP A 104 -11.80 18.16 18.10
N GLN A 105 -10.57 17.75 18.39
CA GLN A 105 -10.27 16.80 19.45
C GLN A 105 -10.68 17.36 20.82
N ASP A 106 -10.39 18.64 21.09
CA ASP A 106 -10.81 19.34 22.32
C ASP A 106 -12.34 19.41 22.42
N GLN A 107 -13.05 19.71 21.33
CA GLN A 107 -14.53 19.69 21.31
C GLN A 107 -15.10 18.30 21.61
N LEU A 108 -14.49 17.24 21.08
CA LEU A 108 -14.88 15.86 21.38
C LEU A 108 -14.59 15.48 22.84
N ASN A 109 -13.58 16.09 23.46
CA ASN A 109 -13.23 15.85 24.86
C ASN A 109 -14.16 16.61 25.83
N ILE A 110 -14.61 17.81 25.45
CA ILE A 110 -15.50 18.66 26.27
C ILE A 110 -16.95 18.18 26.20
N ALA A 111 -17.41 17.68 25.06
CA ALA A 111 -18.82 17.28 24.84
C ALA A 111 -19.25 16.01 25.61
N ALA A 112 -18.46 15.52 26.55
CA ALA A 112 -18.91 14.50 27.47
C ALA A 112 -19.99 15.09 28.39
N PRO A 113 -21.13 14.41 28.57
CA PRO A 113 -22.21 14.94 29.37
C PRO A 113 -21.71 15.14 30.81
N GLU A 114 -21.52 16.40 31.20
CA GLU A 114 -21.63 16.78 32.61
C GLU A 114 -23.01 16.30 33.03
N GLY A 115 -23.05 15.21 33.80
CA GLY A 115 -24.28 14.62 34.30
C GLY A 115 -25.07 15.72 34.98
N THR A 116 -26.04 16.28 34.26
CA THR A 116 -27.07 17.11 34.84
C THR A 116 -27.88 16.13 35.66
N ALA A 117 -27.47 15.94 36.91
CA ALA A 117 -28.25 15.28 37.92
C ALA A 117 -29.50 16.15 38.10
N VAL A 118 -30.50 15.89 37.25
CA VAL A 118 -31.87 16.29 37.49
C VAL A 118 -32.25 15.60 38.79
N LYS A 119 -32.11 16.33 39.91
CA LYS A 119 -32.79 15.99 41.16
C LYS A 119 -34.28 16.03 40.83
N THR A 120 -34.83 14.87 40.46
CA THR A 120 -36.26 14.63 40.48
C THR A 120 -36.67 14.66 41.95
N THR A 121 -37.15 15.82 42.40
CA THR A 121 -37.78 15.99 43.70
C THR A 121 -39.11 15.23 43.69
N VAL A 122 -39.09 13.96 44.09
CA VAL A 122 -40.29 13.26 44.57
C VAL A 122 -40.36 13.52 46.07
N ALA A 123 -41.46 14.16 46.50
CA ALA A 123 -41.74 14.46 47.89
C ALA A 123 -41.87 13.18 48.73
N PRO A 124 -41.19 13.08 49.89
CA PRO A 124 -41.59 12.16 50.93
C PRO A 124 -42.39 12.89 52.02
N ALA A 125 -43.39 12.17 52.51
CA ALA A 125 -44.18 12.54 53.67
C ALA A 125 -43.30 12.68 54.94
N SER A 126 -43.80 13.51 55.84
CA SER A 126 -43.28 13.85 57.15
C SER A 126 -42.83 12.66 57.99
N CYS A 127 -41.70 12.83 58.69
CA CYS A 127 -41.55 12.54 60.12
C CYS A 127 -40.33 13.29 60.66
N SER A 128 -40.49 13.89 61.84
CA SER A 128 -39.51 14.69 62.56
C SER A 128 -38.41 13.86 63.20
N ALA A 129 -37.21 14.45 63.33
CA ALA A 129 -36.44 14.46 64.57
C ALA A 129 -35.19 15.35 64.41
N ASP A 130 -35.07 16.31 65.33
CA ASP A 130 -33.90 17.14 65.64
C ASP A 130 -32.65 16.31 65.95
N VAL A 131 -31.48 16.70 65.42
CA VAL A 131 -30.21 16.70 66.18
C VAL A 131 -29.30 17.84 65.69
N LYS A 132 -28.67 18.46 66.69
CA LYS A 132 -27.93 19.72 66.72
C LYS A 132 -26.60 19.75 65.96
N ALA A 133 -26.24 21.00 65.67
CA ALA A 133 -24.95 21.59 65.31
C ALA A 133 -23.69 20.87 65.82
N LEU A 134 -22.65 20.84 64.96
CA LEU A 134 -21.28 21.04 65.41
C LEU A 134 -20.50 21.91 64.42
N ASP A 135 -20.00 23.00 64.98
CA ASP A 135 -19.12 24.01 64.42
C ASP A 135 -17.68 23.48 64.45
N ILE A 136 -16.99 23.47 63.30
CA ILE A 136 -15.53 23.26 63.27
C ILE A 136 -14.92 24.30 62.32
N ARG A 137 -14.46 25.39 62.94
CA ARG A 137 -13.41 26.27 62.42
C ARG A 137 -12.09 25.51 62.38
N LEU A 138 -11.42 25.50 61.22
CA LEU A 138 -9.99 25.21 61.13
C LEU A 138 -9.29 26.35 60.40
N ALA A 139 -8.46 27.03 61.17
CA ALA A 139 -7.53 28.06 60.78
C ALA A 139 -6.25 27.44 60.18
N GLY A 140 -5.49 28.26 59.45
CA GLY A 140 -4.04 28.07 59.31
C GLY A 140 -3.54 27.85 57.88
N VAL A 141 -3.57 28.90 57.06
CA VAL A 141 -2.76 28.98 55.83
C VAL A 141 -1.30 29.21 56.26
N SER A 142 -0.46 28.19 56.14
CA SER A 142 1.00 28.36 56.24
C SER A 142 1.56 28.86 54.91
N ALA A 143 2.22 30.02 54.98
CA ALA A 143 2.92 30.64 53.88
C ALA A 143 4.11 29.78 53.42
N ILE A 144 4.18 29.53 52.12
CA ILE A 144 5.36 28.93 51.46
C ILE A 144 6.40 30.05 51.26
N PRO A 145 7.67 29.87 51.67
CA PRO A 145 8.72 30.84 51.42
C PRO A 145 9.02 30.96 49.92
N GLY A 146 8.84 32.16 49.37
CA GLY A 146 9.24 32.47 47.99
C GLY A 146 10.76 32.44 47.82
N PRO A 147 11.30 31.84 46.75
CA PRO A 147 12.74 31.89 46.50
C PRO A 147 13.16 33.30 46.05
N ASN A 148 14.18 33.81 46.73
CA ASN A 148 14.85 35.08 46.46
C ASN A 148 15.35 35.17 45.00
N LEU A 149 14.83 36.13 44.25
CA LEU A 149 15.41 36.61 42.98
C LEU A 149 16.63 37.47 43.29
N ARG A 150 17.79 36.81 43.51
CA ARG A 150 19.08 37.49 43.62
C ARG A 150 19.71 37.58 42.24
N SER A 151 20.08 38.80 41.86
CA SER A 151 20.76 39.19 40.62
C SER A 151 22.01 38.35 40.33
N GLY A 152 21.86 37.30 39.54
CA GLY A 152 22.98 36.55 38.94
C GLY A 152 23.47 37.28 37.71
N ARG A 153 24.78 37.60 37.69
CA ARG A 153 25.47 38.15 36.51
C ARG A 153 25.26 37.21 35.32
N TYR A 154 24.68 37.74 34.26
CA TYR A 154 24.50 37.06 32.97
C TYR A 154 25.88 36.88 32.33
N THR A 155 26.50 35.72 32.48
CA THR A 155 27.59 35.30 31.61
C THR A 155 26.97 34.90 30.26
N PRO A 156 27.37 35.52 29.14
CA PRO A 156 26.91 35.10 27.82
C PRO A 156 27.28 33.63 27.62
N PHE A 157 26.28 32.76 27.60
CA PHE A 157 26.46 31.40 27.11
C PHE A 157 26.77 31.52 25.61
N HIS A 158 28.05 31.48 25.26
CA HIS A 158 28.47 31.11 23.92
C HIS A 158 28.03 29.67 23.70
N LEU A 159 26.84 29.49 23.14
CA LEU A 159 26.44 28.23 22.52
C LEU A 159 27.47 27.95 21.41
N PRO A 160 28.15 26.79 21.42
CA PRO A 160 29.07 26.44 20.36
C PRO A 160 28.31 26.44 19.02
N ASP A 161 28.67 27.38 18.15
CA ASP A 161 27.94 27.76 16.92
C ASP A 161 28.06 26.72 15.79
N ASP A 162 28.71 25.58 16.06
CA ASP A 162 29.05 24.55 15.07
C ASP A 162 28.34 23.21 15.32
N ALA A 163 27.12 23.23 15.86
CA ALA A 163 26.27 22.05 15.83
C ALA A 163 25.90 21.78 14.36
N VAL A 164 26.72 20.97 13.69
CA VAL A 164 26.54 20.47 12.31
C VAL A 164 25.10 19.98 12.17
N ARG A 165 24.24 20.81 11.57
CA ARG A 165 22.86 20.42 11.33
C ARG A 165 22.89 19.31 10.29
N THR A 166 22.46 18.13 10.68
CA THR A 166 22.17 17.07 9.73
C THR A 166 21.14 17.60 8.74
N PRO A 167 21.40 17.56 7.43
CA PRO A 167 20.45 18.03 6.44
C PRO A 167 19.15 17.22 6.58
N GLU A 168 18.01 17.91 6.61
CA GLU A 168 16.70 17.25 6.67
C GLU A 168 16.55 16.28 5.48
N PRO A 169 16.01 15.08 5.71
CA PRO A 169 15.84 14.11 4.63
C PRO A 169 14.87 14.65 3.57
N GLU A 170 15.21 14.52 2.29
CA GLU A 170 14.35 14.95 1.18
C GLU A 170 13.04 14.13 1.10
N PHE A 171 13.13 12.86 1.49
CA PHE A 171 12.08 11.86 1.38
C PHE A 171 11.81 11.19 2.73
N LEU A 172 10.55 10.90 3.01
CA LEU A 172 10.14 10.15 4.19
C LEU A 172 9.50 8.82 3.79
N PRO A 173 9.73 7.73 4.55
CA PRO A 173 8.99 6.48 4.40
C PRO A 173 7.48 6.71 4.47
N MET A 174 6.76 6.11 3.51
CA MET A 174 5.30 6.13 3.51
C MET A 174 4.77 4.91 4.26
N LYS A 175 4.09 5.16 5.39
CA LYS A 175 3.26 4.15 6.05
C LYS A 175 1.86 4.23 5.45
N LYS A 176 1.55 3.40 4.46
CA LYS A 176 0.18 3.27 3.97
C LYS A 176 -0.52 2.15 4.74
N PRO A 177 -1.48 2.46 5.61
CA PRO A 177 -2.30 1.42 6.20
C PRO A 177 -3.14 0.77 5.09
N GLY A 178 -3.05 -0.54 4.97
CA GLY A 178 -4.30 -1.30 4.91
C GLY A 178 -4.65 -2.08 3.66
N ARG A 179 -3.78 -2.27 2.66
CA ARG A 179 -4.03 -3.34 1.64
C ARG A 179 -2.76 -4.06 1.18
N THR A 180 -2.68 -5.36 1.47
CA THR A 180 -1.69 -6.27 0.89
C THR A 180 -1.92 -6.42 -0.62
N VAL A 181 -0.93 -6.97 -1.34
CA VAL A 181 -1.08 -7.34 -2.76
C VAL A 181 -2.27 -8.29 -2.93
N ALA A 182 -2.35 -9.34 -2.10
CA ALA A 182 -3.44 -10.32 -2.12
C ALA A 182 -4.82 -9.65 -1.97
N GLN A 183 -5.00 -8.79 -0.98
CA GLN A 183 -6.26 -8.07 -0.76
C GLN A 183 -6.68 -7.23 -1.97
N LYS A 184 -5.73 -6.59 -2.66
CA LYS A 184 -6.02 -5.85 -3.89
C LYS A 184 -6.44 -6.76 -5.03
N ILE A 185 -5.78 -7.90 -5.21
CA ILE A 185 -6.11 -8.85 -6.26
C ILE A 185 -7.50 -9.45 -6.04
N LEU A 186 -7.82 -9.81 -4.80
CA LEU A 186 -9.13 -10.35 -4.41
C LEU A 186 -10.26 -9.33 -4.60
N GLN A 187 -9.99 -8.04 -4.37
CA GLN A 187 -10.93 -6.95 -4.66
C GLN A 187 -11.13 -6.74 -6.16
N GLY A 188 -10.07 -6.92 -6.94
CA GLY A 188 -10.09 -6.72 -8.39
C GLY A 188 -10.09 -5.26 -8.84
N PRO A 189 -9.95 -5.03 -10.15
CA PRO A 189 -10.03 -3.70 -10.74
C PRO A 189 -11.47 -3.16 -10.66
N SER A 190 -11.61 -1.84 -10.47
CA SER A 190 -12.92 -1.20 -10.62
C SER A 190 -13.38 -1.23 -12.09
N SER A 191 -14.69 -1.10 -12.32
CA SER A 191 -15.26 -1.12 -13.69
C SER A 191 -14.70 -0.02 -14.62
N GLU A 192 -14.18 1.08 -14.06
CA GLU A 192 -13.47 2.13 -14.79
C GLU A 192 -12.03 1.71 -15.14
N GLN A 193 -11.35 1.03 -14.22
CA GLN A 193 -9.98 0.56 -14.41
C GLN A 193 -9.91 -0.55 -15.46
N SER A 194 -10.87 -1.47 -15.47
CA SER A 194 -10.85 -2.65 -16.34
C SER A 194 -10.88 -2.34 -17.83
N ARG A 195 -11.42 -1.19 -18.24
CA ARG A 195 -11.66 -0.87 -19.67
C ARG A 195 -10.54 -0.08 -20.33
N ARG A 196 -9.53 0.37 -19.59
CA ARG A 196 -8.57 1.37 -20.10
C ARG A 196 -7.18 0.79 -20.20
N THR A 197 -6.73 0.60 -21.44
CA THR A 197 -5.31 0.42 -21.74
C THR A 197 -4.60 1.77 -21.66
N ARG A 198 -3.47 1.81 -20.95
CA ARG A 198 -2.62 3.00 -20.83
C ARG A 198 -1.15 2.58 -20.79
N SER A 199 -0.25 3.56 -20.75
CA SER A 199 1.16 3.30 -20.50
C SER A 199 1.45 3.31 -19.01
N LEU A 200 2.21 2.31 -18.53
CA LEU A 200 2.86 2.30 -17.24
C LEU A 200 4.31 2.78 -17.44
N TYR A 201 4.80 3.68 -16.59
CA TYR A 201 6.13 4.24 -16.74
C TYR A 201 6.81 4.46 -15.39
N ALA A 202 8.14 4.47 -15.41
CA ALA A 202 8.98 4.88 -14.30
C ALA A 202 9.96 5.97 -14.77
N TYR A 203 10.15 6.98 -13.93
CA TYR A 203 11.14 8.03 -14.18
C TYR A 203 11.91 8.40 -12.93
N GLY A 204 13.14 8.88 -13.10
CA GLY A 204 13.96 9.45 -12.03
C GLY A 204 14.31 10.91 -12.31
N ARG A 205 15.20 11.48 -11.49
CA ARG A 205 15.81 12.79 -11.72
C ARG A 205 17.25 12.81 -11.21
N SER A 206 18.14 13.55 -11.88
CA SER A 206 19.58 13.58 -11.54
C SER A 206 19.85 14.06 -10.12
N SER A 207 19.01 14.94 -9.58
CA SER A 207 19.15 15.50 -8.25
C SER A 207 18.89 14.50 -7.11
N SER A 208 18.31 13.34 -7.40
CA SER A 208 17.83 12.37 -6.42
C SER A 208 18.10 10.95 -6.94
N PRO A 209 19.38 10.54 -7.08
CA PRO A 209 19.74 9.23 -7.59
C PRO A 209 19.18 8.11 -6.70
N GLY A 210 18.80 6.98 -7.30
CA GLY A 210 18.17 5.86 -6.59
C GLY A 210 16.69 6.05 -6.27
N MET A 211 16.09 7.18 -6.66
CA MET A 211 14.66 7.44 -6.48
C MET A 211 13.92 7.35 -7.81
N LEU A 212 12.89 6.51 -7.85
CA LEU A 212 12.00 6.34 -8.99
C LEU A 212 10.58 6.78 -8.66
N LYS A 213 9.93 7.45 -9.60
CA LYS A 213 8.48 7.66 -9.57
C LYS A 213 7.82 6.76 -10.60
N ILE A 214 6.87 5.94 -10.14
CA ILE A 214 6.12 5.00 -10.98
C ILE A 214 4.70 5.53 -11.15
N GLY A 215 4.25 5.62 -12.39
CA GLY A 215 2.97 6.22 -12.74
C GLY A 215 2.29 5.58 -13.97
N VAL A 216 1.02 5.94 -14.20
CA VAL A 216 0.31 5.66 -15.46
C VAL A 216 -0.09 6.92 -16.21
N SER A 217 -0.06 6.86 -17.55
CA SER A 217 -0.51 7.95 -18.42
C SER A 217 -0.99 7.44 -19.78
N GLN A 218 -1.86 8.20 -20.43
CA GLN A 218 -2.17 7.99 -21.85
C GLN A 218 -1.03 8.49 -22.75
N ASN A 219 -0.43 9.62 -22.40
CA ASN A 219 0.72 10.22 -23.09
C ASN A 219 1.81 10.46 -22.03
N VAL A 220 2.89 9.67 -22.07
CA VAL A 220 3.94 9.70 -21.03
C VAL A 220 4.79 10.95 -21.20
N GLU A 221 5.09 11.31 -22.44
CA GLU A 221 5.92 12.44 -22.83
C GLU A 221 5.30 13.76 -22.34
N ALA A 222 4.03 14.01 -22.65
CA ALA A 222 3.31 15.20 -22.18
C ALA A 222 3.18 15.22 -20.64
N ARG A 223 3.08 14.06 -19.99
CA ARG A 223 3.04 13.95 -18.54
C ARG A 223 4.38 14.33 -17.90
N LEU A 224 5.50 13.85 -18.47
CA LEU A 224 6.84 14.22 -18.02
C LEU A 224 7.13 15.70 -18.28
N GLU A 225 6.72 16.24 -19.42
CA GLU A 225 6.81 17.68 -19.70
C GLU A 225 6.01 18.51 -18.68
N GLY A 226 4.81 18.04 -18.30
CA GLY A 226 4.02 18.65 -17.24
C GLY A 226 4.75 18.68 -15.89
N TRP A 227 5.44 17.60 -15.52
CA TRP A 227 6.29 17.58 -14.32
C TRP A 227 7.48 18.53 -14.47
N SER A 228 8.12 18.59 -15.64
CA SER A 228 9.22 19.50 -15.90
C SER A 228 8.85 20.96 -15.68
N ARG A 229 7.68 21.36 -16.21
CA ARG A 229 7.17 22.74 -16.07
C ARG A 229 6.70 23.06 -14.66
N SER A 230 5.96 22.14 -14.02
CA SER A 230 5.36 22.39 -12.70
C SER A 230 6.34 22.25 -11.54
N CYS A 231 7.40 21.44 -11.70
CA CYS A 231 8.35 21.16 -10.63
C CYS A 231 9.76 21.68 -10.91
N LEU A 232 10.02 22.26 -12.08
CA LEU A 232 11.30 22.90 -12.42
C LEU A 232 12.52 21.96 -12.32
N TYR A 233 12.34 20.68 -12.64
CA TYR A 233 13.42 19.71 -12.83
C TYR A 233 13.18 18.88 -14.09
N GLN A 234 14.23 18.40 -14.74
CA GLN A 234 14.10 17.53 -15.92
C GLN A 234 13.85 16.08 -15.49
N PRO A 235 12.67 15.48 -15.77
CA PRO A 235 12.45 14.05 -15.52
C PRO A 235 13.26 13.22 -16.53
N ILE A 236 13.80 12.10 -16.06
CA ILE A 236 14.52 11.13 -16.88
C ILE A 236 13.65 9.89 -16.98
N LEU A 237 13.03 9.65 -18.14
CA LEU A 237 12.29 8.42 -18.38
C LEU A 237 13.25 7.22 -18.28
N LYS A 238 12.90 6.25 -17.43
CA LYS A 238 13.75 5.10 -17.13
C LYS A 238 13.15 3.80 -17.65
N HIS A 239 11.83 3.65 -17.58
CA HIS A 239 11.12 2.48 -18.08
C HIS A 239 9.73 2.84 -18.60
N HIS A 240 9.27 2.16 -19.65
CA HIS A 240 8.00 2.46 -20.32
C HIS A 240 7.37 1.21 -20.93
N LEU A 241 6.20 0.83 -20.41
CA LEU A 241 5.39 -0.27 -20.89
C LEU A 241 4.10 0.28 -21.51
N LYS A 242 3.94 0.10 -22.82
CA LYS A 242 2.76 0.54 -23.59
C LYS A 242 1.67 -0.52 -23.59
N GLY A 243 0.43 -0.09 -23.76
CA GLY A 243 -0.72 -0.99 -23.93
C GLY A 243 -0.91 -1.92 -22.73
N VAL A 244 -0.79 -1.41 -21.52
CA VAL A 244 -0.97 -2.19 -20.30
C VAL A 244 -2.47 -2.34 -20.01
N PRO A 245 -3.00 -3.58 -19.95
CA PRO A 245 -4.39 -3.81 -19.55
C PRO A 245 -4.59 -3.43 -18.09
N CYS A 246 -5.74 -2.82 -17.79
CA CYS A 246 -6.07 -2.38 -16.42
C CYS A 246 -4.95 -1.53 -15.77
N ALA A 247 -4.31 -0.63 -16.53
CA ALA A 247 -3.04 -0.02 -16.14
C ALA A 247 -3.03 0.62 -14.73
N GLN A 248 -4.10 1.30 -14.34
CA GLN A 248 -4.23 1.90 -12.99
C GLN A 248 -4.25 0.85 -11.88
N PHE A 249 -4.83 -0.32 -12.15
CA PHE A 249 -4.83 -1.44 -11.22
C PHE A 249 -3.42 -2.05 -11.13
N VAL A 250 -2.76 -2.26 -12.27
CA VAL A 250 -1.36 -2.74 -12.34
C VAL A 250 -0.38 -1.81 -11.61
N GLU A 251 -0.54 -0.49 -11.77
CA GLU A 251 0.20 0.51 -11.00
C GLU A 251 -0.02 0.33 -9.50
N GLY A 252 -1.28 0.17 -9.09
CA GLY A 252 -1.63 -0.08 -7.70
C GLY A 252 -1.03 -1.37 -7.13
N LEU A 253 -0.92 -2.43 -7.93
CA LEU A 253 -0.26 -3.68 -7.54
C LEU A 253 1.26 -3.50 -7.43
N THR A 254 1.87 -2.84 -8.42
CA THR A 254 3.30 -2.49 -8.42
C THR A 254 3.67 -1.68 -7.17
N HIS A 255 2.91 -0.64 -6.86
CA HIS A 255 3.12 0.17 -5.66
C HIS A 255 2.97 -0.64 -4.36
N SER A 256 2.04 -1.60 -4.33
CA SER A 256 1.82 -2.46 -3.16
C SER A 256 2.94 -3.49 -2.95
N GLU A 257 3.47 -4.08 -4.02
CA GLU A 257 4.62 -4.98 -3.93
C GLU A 257 5.90 -4.22 -3.53
N LEU A 258 6.06 -2.98 -4.02
CA LEU A 258 7.19 -2.09 -3.67
C LEU A 258 6.97 -1.24 -2.40
N LEU A 259 5.97 -1.58 -1.56
CA LEU A 259 5.56 -0.74 -0.43
C LEU A 259 6.71 -0.42 0.54
N GLN A 260 7.64 -1.35 0.77
CA GLN A 260 8.79 -1.13 1.66
C GLN A 260 9.76 -0.05 1.15
N TYR A 261 9.80 0.17 -0.17
CA TYR A 261 10.60 1.20 -0.82
C TYR A 261 9.85 2.51 -0.99
N TRP A 262 8.56 2.55 -0.66
CA TRP A 262 7.70 3.70 -0.91
C TRP A 262 8.10 4.89 -0.02
N ARG A 263 8.33 6.03 -0.67
CA ARG A 263 8.66 7.32 -0.09
C ARG A 263 7.72 8.43 -0.55
N ARG A 264 7.58 9.45 0.29
CA ARG A 264 6.97 10.74 -0.05
C ARG A 264 8.02 11.82 0.05
N GLU A 265 8.08 12.69 -0.95
CA GLU A 265 8.89 13.91 -0.91
C GLU A 265 8.26 14.88 0.11
N ILE A 266 9.05 15.41 1.05
CA ILE A 266 8.54 16.32 2.09
C ILE A 266 7.97 17.59 1.45
N ARG A 267 8.75 18.18 0.54
CA ARG A 267 8.42 19.35 -0.27
C ARG A 267 9.16 19.27 -1.59
N CYS A 268 8.57 19.80 -2.65
CA CYS A 268 9.28 19.89 -3.92
C CYS A 268 10.51 20.79 -3.76
N LYS A 269 11.72 20.22 -3.84
CA LYS A 269 12.95 21.01 -3.60
C LYS A 269 13.29 22.01 -4.72
N HIS A 270 12.77 21.78 -5.92
CA HIS A 270 13.10 22.53 -7.13
C HIS A 270 12.10 23.67 -7.40
N ASN A 271 10.88 23.55 -6.89
CA ASN A 271 9.87 24.59 -7.02
C ASN A 271 9.19 24.82 -5.65
N PRO A 272 9.55 25.89 -4.93
CA PRO A 272 8.91 26.28 -3.66
C PRO A 272 7.40 26.51 -3.78
N ASP A 273 6.92 26.90 -4.96
CA ASP A 273 5.50 27.13 -5.24
C ASP A 273 4.77 25.86 -5.71
N CYS A 274 5.47 24.72 -5.79
CA CYS A 274 4.83 23.46 -6.11
C CYS A 274 4.00 22.97 -4.91
N HIS A 275 2.69 23.06 -5.05
CA HIS A 275 1.73 22.55 -4.05
C HIS A 275 1.36 21.08 -4.25
N THR A 276 2.05 20.36 -5.14
CA THR A 276 1.78 18.95 -5.40
C THR A 276 2.46 18.09 -4.34
N GLN A 277 1.71 17.14 -3.77
CA GLN A 277 2.28 16.14 -2.87
C GLN A 277 2.87 14.99 -3.68
N HIS A 278 4.19 14.94 -3.81
CA HIS A 278 4.87 13.87 -4.54
C HIS A 278 4.97 12.61 -3.66
N LYS A 279 3.89 11.83 -3.64
CA LYS A 279 3.73 10.68 -2.76
C LYS A 279 4.26 9.36 -3.31
N GLU A 280 4.54 9.23 -4.60
CA GLU A 280 4.79 7.95 -5.27
C GLU A 280 6.25 7.81 -5.71
N TRP A 281 7.16 8.14 -4.81
CA TRP A 281 8.58 7.88 -5.01
C TRP A 281 8.95 6.53 -4.39
N PHE A 282 9.93 5.84 -4.96
CA PHE A 282 10.40 4.54 -4.54
C PHE A 282 11.92 4.57 -4.48
N GLU A 283 12.47 4.31 -3.29
CA GLU A 283 13.90 4.19 -3.05
C GLU A 283 14.32 2.74 -3.33
N VAL A 284 14.51 2.43 -4.61
CA VAL A 284 14.76 1.07 -5.11
C VAL A 284 15.62 1.16 -6.37
N ASP A 285 16.44 0.15 -6.62
CA ASP A 285 17.22 0.07 -7.85
C ASP A 285 16.32 -0.12 -9.08
N ASP A 286 16.78 0.43 -10.22
CA ASP A 286 16.10 0.40 -11.51
C ASP A 286 15.70 -1.05 -11.91
N ALA A 287 16.60 -2.02 -11.75
CA ALA A 287 16.36 -3.40 -12.18
C ALA A 287 15.25 -4.09 -11.36
N THR A 288 15.21 -3.88 -10.05
CA THR A 288 14.15 -4.41 -9.18
C THR A 288 12.80 -3.78 -9.51
N ALA A 289 12.73 -2.46 -9.68
CA ALA A 289 11.48 -1.78 -10.03
C ALA A 289 10.92 -2.27 -11.38
N PHE A 290 11.78 -2.34 -12.41
CA PHE A 290 11.34 -2.73 -13.75
C PHE A 290 10.88 -4.18 -13.78
N ARG A 291 11.61 -5.09 -13.11
CA ARG A 291 11.21 -6.50 -12.99
C ARG A 291 9.83 -6.65 -12.37
N VAL A 292 9.50 -5.89 -11.32
CA VAL A 292 8.17 -5.92 -10.69
C VAL A 292 7.09 -5.37 -11.65
N MET A 293 7.37 -4.25 -12.32
CA MET A 293 6.47 -3.68 -13.33
C MET A 293 6.18 -4.69 -14.46
N ASP A 294 7.23 -5.25 -15.04
CA ASP A 294 7.16 -6.22 -16.15
C ASP A 294 6.39 -7.46 -15.72
N SER A 295 6.67 -7.99 -14.52
CA SER A 295 6.02 -9.19 -14.01
C SER A 295 4.51 -8.98 -13.79
N TRP A 296 4.08 -7.81 -13.29
CA TRP A 296 2.65 -7.52 -13.17
C TRP A 296 1.96 -7.37 -14.53
N VAL A 297 2.61 -6.69 -15.48
CA VAL A 297 2.07 -6.54 -16.84
C VAL A 297 1.94 -7.89 -17.52
N GLU A 298 2.96 -8.74 -17.40
CA GLU A 298 2.98 -10.08 -17.98
C GLU A 298 1.92 -10.98 -17.36
N TRP A 299 1.82 -10.99 -16.02
CA TRP A 299 0.80 -11.77 -15.34
C TRP A 299 -0.60 -11.35 -15.79
N MET A 300 -0.90 -10.05 -15.86
CA MET A 300 -2.20 -9.58 -16.35
C MET A 300 -2.50 -10.01 -17.78
N ARG A 301 -1.48 -10.12 -18.64
CA ARG A 301 -1.63 -10.52 -20.06
C ARG A 301 -1.80 -12.01 -20.23
N VAL A 302 -0.96 -12.82 -19.58
CA VAL A 302 -0.93 -14.28 -19.78
C VAL A 302 -1.97 -14.99 -18.92
N ALA A 303 -2.17 -14.54 -17.68
CA ALA A 303 -3.09 -15.19 -16.75
C ALA A 303 -4.55 -14.79 -16.98
N GLU A 304 -4.78 -13.62 -17.58
CA GLU A 304 -6.08 -12.94 -17.69
C GLU A 304 -6.93 -13.15 -16.43
N PRO A 305 -6.50 -12.65 -15.26
CA PRO A 305 -6.95 -13.21 -13.99
C PRO A 305 -8.41 -12.91 -13.63
N TYR A 306 -9.04 -12.00 -14.37
CA TYR A 306 -10.41 -11.55 -14.15
C TYR A 306 -11.32 -11.96 -15.31
N ASP A 307 -12.60 -12.18 -15.03
CA ASP A 307 -13.64 -12.34 -16.05
C ASP A 307 -14.09 -10.97 -16.62
N HIS A 308 -15.06 -11.00 -17.54
CA HIS A 308 -15.55 -9.81 -18.22
C HIS A 308 -16.33 -8.86 -17.28
N GLU A 309 -16.79 -9.35 -16.14
CA GLU A 309 -17.40 -8.57 -15.06
C GLU A 309 -16.36 -8.04 -14.05
N GLY A 310 -15.07 -8.34 -14.24
CA GLY A 310 -13.98 -7.91 -13.37
C GLY A 310 -13.83 -8.74 -12.10
N ARG A 311 -14.46 -9.92 -12.02
CA ARG A 311 -14.34 -10.84 -10.89
C ARG A 311 -13.12 -11.74 -11.07
N LEU A 312 -12.37 -11.94 -10.00
CA LEU A 312 -11.21 -12.83 -10.01
C LEU A 312 -11.62 -14.28 -10.30
N LYS A 313 -11.02 -14.90 -11.32
CA LYS A 313 -11.29 -16.29 -11.71
C LYS A 313 -10.99 -17.25 -10.53
N PRO A 314 -11.77 -18.33 -10.34
CA PRO A 314 -11.64 -19.22 -9.19
C PRO A 314 -10.23 -19.80 -8.98
N ILE A 315 -9.53 -20.14 -10.06
CA ILE A 315 -8.17 -20.69 -10.00
C ILE A 315 -7.20 -19.74 -9.30
N TRP A 316 -7.24 -18.45 -9.64
CA TRP A 316 -6.39 -17.42 -9.04
C TRP A 316 -6.79 -17.11 -7.60
N ARG A 317 -8.09 -17.11 -7.31
CA ARG A 317 -8.58 -16.96 -5.93
C ARG A 317 -8.03 -18.07 -5.04
N SER A 318 -8.13 -19.33 -5.47
CA SER A 318 -7.59 -20.47 -4.72
C SER A 318 -6.09 -20.34 -4.52
N SER A 319 -5.32 -20.08 -5.58
CA SER A 319 -3.86 -19.95 -5.47
C SER A 319 -3.42 -18.84 -4.50
N ILE A 320 -4.13 -17.71 -4.46
CA ILE A 320 -3.83 -16.61 -3.54
C ILE A 320 -4.15 -16.98 -2.09
N VAL A 321 -5.32 -17.59 -1.86
CA VAL A 321 -5.71 -18.07 -0.52
C VAL A 321 -4.71 -19.13 -0.03
N ASP A 322 -4.30 -20.05 -0.90
CA ASP A 322 -3.30 -21.07 -0.57
C ASP A 322 -1.95 -20.44 -0.24
N MET A 323 -1.48 -19.43 -1.00
CA MET A 323 -0.26 -18.70 -0.68
C MET A 323 -0.34 -18.03 0.71
N GLU A 324 -1.43 -17.32 0.99
CA GLU A 324 -1.63 -16.65 2.29
C GLU A 324 -1.69 -17.67 3.46
N ALA A 325 -2.41 -18.77 3.28
CA ALA A 325 -2.52 -19.83 4.29
C ALA A 325 -1.17 -20.48 4.62
N ASN A 326 -0.27 -20.54 3.64
CA ASN A 326 1.09 -21.07 3.81
C ASN A 326 2.13 -20.00 4.20
N GLY A 327 1.70 -18.77 4.49
CA GLY A 327 2.61 -17.66 4.83
C GLY A 327 3.52 -17.23 3.66
N VAL A 328 3.19 -17.61 2.43
CA VAL A 328 3.91 -17.22 1.22
C VAL A 328 3.44 -15.83 0.79
N LEU A 329 4.37 -14.89 0.70
CA LEU A 329 4.06 -13.54 0.21
C LEU A 329 3.59 -13.61 -1.26
N VAL A 330 2.40 -13.04 -1.51
CA VAL A 330 1.86 -12.92 -2.86
C VAL A 330 2.61 -11.81 -3.62
N THR A 331 3.33 -12.20 -4.66
CA THR A 331 4.07 -11.31 -5.56
C THR A 331 3.76 -11.63 -7.02
N SER A 332 4.01 -10.67 -7.91
CA SER A 332 3.90 -10.87 -9.36
C SER A 332 4.67 -12.10 -9.86
N ARG A 333 5.91 -12.29 -9.40
CA ARG A 333 6.74 -13.44 -9.78
C ARG A 333 6.13 -14.78 -9.34
N ARG A 334 5.62 -14.88 -8.11
CA ARG A 334 4.99 -16.12 -7.63
C ARG A 334 3.74 -16.49 -8.41
N LEU A 335 2.96 -15.49 -8.82
CA LEU A 335 1.79 -15.71 -9.65
C LEU A 335 2.16 -16.17 -11.07
N LEU A 336 3.26 -15.68 -11.64
CA LEU A 336 3.80 -16.19 -12.91
C LEU A 336 4.31 -17.63 -12.80
N ASP A 337 4.99 -18.00 -11.71
CA ASP A 337 5.41 -19.39 -11.48
C ASP A 337 4.20 -20.36 -11.47
N VAL A 338 3.04 -19.90 -10.99
CA VAL A 338 1.77 -20.64 -11.04
C VAL A 338 1.25 -20.78 -12.48
N VAL A 339 1.33 -19.73 -13.31
CA VAL A 339 0.98 -19.78 -14.74
C VAL A 339 1.84 -20.83 -15.46
N GLU A 340 3.16 -20.76 -15.28
CA GLU A 340 4.12 -21.67 -15.90
C GLU A 340 3.82 -23.13 -15.50
N SER A 341 3.49 -23.35 -14.23
CA SER A 341 3.11 -24.68 -13.72
C SER A 341 1.84 -25.24 -14.37
N PHE A 342 0.84 -24.41 -14.66
CA PHE A 342 -0.36 -24.85 -15.36
C PHE A 342 -0.08 -25.17 -16.84
N GLN A 343 0.73 -24.35 -17.51
CA GLN A 343 1.11 -24.59 -18.91
C GLN A 343 1.93 -25.88 -19.06
N ALA A 344 2.85 -26.17 -18.14
CA ALA A 344 3.62 -27.40 -18.13
C ALA A 344 2.74 -28.65 -17.98
N LYS A 345 1.69 -28.60 -17.14
CA LYS A 345 0.75 -29.72 -16.95
C LYS A 345 -0.15 -29.96 -18.15
N ASN A 346 -0.47 -28.92 -18.92
CA ASN A 346 -1.38 -29.00 -20.06
C ASN A 346 -0.67 -29.31 -21.38
N THR A 347 0.66 -29.31 -21.41
CA THR A 347 1.42 -29.70 -22.61
C THR A 347 1.44 -31.22 -22.68
N PRO A 348 0.70 -31.88 -23.60
CA PRO A 348 0.73 -33.32 -23.72
C PRO A 348 2.18 -33.75 -23.98
N GLN A 349 2.66 -34.75 -23.23
CA GLN A 349 3.95 -35.40 -23.46
C GLN A 349 3.91 -36.10 -24.83
N SER A 350 4.09 -35.32 -25.88
CA SER A 350 4.26 -35.82 -27.24
C SER A 350 5.67 -36.39 -27.32
N GLY A 351 5.83 -37.64 -26.88
CA GLY A 351 7.15 -38.20 -26.67
C GLY A 351 7.24 -39.63 -26.15
N SER A 352 6.33 -40.53 -26.53
CA SER A 352 6.76 -41.91 -26.80
C SER A 352 7.15 -41.96 -28.27
N ALA A 353 8.37 -41.51 -28.57
CA ALA A 353 8.99 -41.74 -29.86
C ALA A 353 9.28 -43.24 -29.96
N VAL A 354 8.37 -43.98 -30.60
CA VAL A 354 8.69 -45.28 -31.19
C VAL A 354 9.76 -45.01 -32.24
N ALA A 355 11.00 -45.37 -31.90
CA ALA A 355 12.12 -45.36 -32.81
C ALA A 355 11.88 -46.40 -33.90
N THR A 356 11.19 -46.02 -34.99
CA THR A 356 11.23 -46.80 -36.22
C THR A 356 12.53 -46.47 -36.93
N ARG A 357 13.52 -47.35 -36.71
CA ARG A 357 14.78 -47.42 -37.42
C ARG A 357 14.49 -47.72 -38.89
N VAL A 358 14.52 -46.69 -39.74
CA VAL A 358 14.55 -46.86 -41.20
C VAL A 358 16.01 -46.78 -41.62
N GLU A 359 16.55 -47.93 -42.03
CA GLU A 359 17.84 -48.03 -42.70
C GLU A 359 17.76 -47.32 -44.06
N SER A 360 18.62 -46.33 -44.27
CA SER A 360 18.76 -45.62 -45.54
C SER A 360 19.89 -46.24 -46.35
N THR A 361 19.53 -46.86 -47.47
CA THR A 361 20.46 -47.40 -48.47
C THR A 361 20.58 -46.40 -49.63
N VAL A 362 21.80 -45.90 -49.83
CA VAL A 362 22.51 -45.56 -51.09
C VAL A 362 21.72 -44.90 -52.24
N ALA A 363 22.18 -43.72 -52.69
CA ALA A 363 22.56 -43.50 -54.10
C ALA A 363 23.37 -42.21 -54.30
N ARG A 364 24.62 -42.38 -54.74
CA ARG A 364 25.45 -41.37 -55.41
C ARG A 364 24.85 -41.07 -56.78
N SER A 365 24.85 -39.81 -57.20
CA SER A 365 24.94 -39.46 -58.61
C SER A 365 25.66 -38.11 -58.78
N LEU A 366 26.76 -38.15 -59.53
CA LEU A 366 27.49 -37.02 -60.10
C LEU A 366 26.73 -36.51 -61.33
N VAL A 367 26.66 -35.19 -61.52
CA VAL A 367 26.96 -34.54 -62.82
C VAL A 367 27.47 -33.12 -62.58
N ASP A 368 28.48 -32.75 -63.38
CA ASP A 368 29.29 -31.53 -63.41
C ASP A 368 28.57 -30.23 -63.83
N GLY A 369 29.18 -29.11 -63.42
CA GLY A 369 29.60 -28.05 -64.35
C GLY A 369 28.81 -26.74 -64.38
N MET A 370 29.37 -25.67 -63.79
CA MET A 370 29.80 -24.43 -64.49
C MET A 370 30.11 -23.27 -63.51
N SER A 371 31.33 -22.73 -63.66
CA SER A 371 31.85 -21.43 -63.19
C SER A 371 30.94 -20.25 -63.55
N ALA A 372 30.96 -19.06 -62.94
CA ALA A 372 31.57 -18.48 -61.75
C ALA A 372 30.97 -17.06 -61.65
N THR A 373 30.65 -16.57 -60.45
CA THR A 373 30.91 -15.17 -60.07
C THR A 373 30.73 -15.00 -58.55
N SER A 374 31.74 -14.39 -57.96
CA SER A 374 32.00 -14.26 -56.53
C SER A 374 31.12 -13.18 -55.88
N ILE A 375 30.36 -13.56 -54.85
CA ILE A 375 29.90 -12.63 -53.81
C ILE A 375 30.19 -13.30 -52.46
N VAL A 376 31.09 -12.69 -51.70
CA VAL A 376 31.48 -13.08 -50.35
C VAL A 376 30.30 -12.82 -49.41
N THR A 377 29.63 -13.89 -48.99
CA THR A 377 28.67 -13.86 -47.89
C THR A 377 29.17 -14.80 -46.81
N THR A 378 29.68 -14.22 -45.71
CA THR A 378 30.10 -14.97 -44.53
C THR A 378 28.87 -15.52 -43.80
N THR A 379 28.65 -16.83 -43.91
CA THR A 379 27.75 -17.58 -43.02
C THR A 379 28.41 -17.80 -41.66
N PRO A 380 27.72 -17.59 -40.53
CA PRO A 380 28.25 -17.90 -39.21
C PRO A 380 28.24 -19.42 -38.97
N THR A 381 29.36 -19.92 -38.45
CA THR A 381 29.53 -21.27 -37.91
C THR A 381 28.49 -21.60 -36.84
N PRO A 382 27.98 -22.84 -36.77
CA PRO A 382 27.11 -23.28 -35.69
C PRO A 382 27.92 -23.41 -34.39
N VAL A 383 27.49 -22.69 -33.35
CA VAL A 383 28.00 -22.85 -32.00
C VAL A 383 27.46 -24.15 -31.42
N VAL A 384 28.34 -25.15 -31.27
CA VAL A 384 28.09 -26.35 -30.48
C VAL A 384 28.23 -25.97 -29.00
N LEU A 385 27.10 -25.88 -28.29
CA LEU A 385 27.09 -25.71 -26.84
C LEU A 385 27.34 -27.06 -26.16
N TYR A 386 28.53 -27.22 -25.59
CA TYR A 386 28.86 -28.34 -24.71
C TYR A 386 28.08 -28.21 -23.39
N GLY A 387 27.34 -29.27 -23.04
CA GLY A 387 26.65 -29.41 -21.76
C GLY A 387 27.63 -29.50 -20.60
N ARG A 388 27.70 -28.45 -19.79
CA ARG A 388 28.40 -28.45 -18.50
C ARG A 388 27.68 -27.57 -17.48
N ALA A 389 26.41 -27.87 -17.21
CA ALA A 389 25.62 -27.15 -16.19
C ALA A 389 25.05 -28.05 -15.08
N THR A 390 25.10 -29.38 -15.20
CA THR A 390 24.54 -30.29 -14.19
C THR A 390 25.51 -30.64 -13.06
N ALA A 391 26.83 -30.58 -13.32
CA ALA A 391 27.86 -30.89 -12.31
C ALA A 391 28.00 -29.79 -11.23
N THR A 392 27.77 -28.53 -11.58
CA THR A 392 27.95 -27.38 -10.65
C THR A 392 26.86 -27.33 -9.58
N VAL A 393 25.63 -27.75 -9.91
CA VAL A 393 24.48 -27.73 -9.00
C VAL A 393 24.60 -28.83 -7.93
N LEU A 394 25.11 -30.01 -8.28
CA LEU A 394 25.34 -31.09 -7.33
C LEU A 394 26.49 -30.77 -6.36
N SER A 395 27.53 -30.07 -6.82
CA SER A 395 28.65 -29.66 -5.95
C SER A 395 28.25 -28.56 -4.95
N ALA A 396 27.42 -27.60 -5.36
CA ALA A 396 26.90 -26.56 -4.46
C ALA A 396 25.96 -27.12 -3.38
N THR A 397 25.12 -28.09 -3.74
CA THR A 397 24.20 -28.75 -2.79
C THR A 397 24.96 -29.56 -1.73
N ALA A 398 26.06 -30.20 -2.11
CA ALA A 398 26.95 -30.93 -1.19
C ALA A 398 27.69 -30.00 -0.20
N LEU A 399 28.13 -28.83 -0.67
CA LEU A 399 28.77 -27.82 0.19
C LEU A 399 27.79 -27.25 1.21
N ILE A 400 26.56 -26.90 0.80
CA ILE A 400 25.53 -26.35 1.70
C ILE A 400 25.10 -27.38 2.75
N THR A 401 24.95 -28.65 2.37
CA THR A 401 24.59 -29.70 3.34
C THR A 401 25.73 -30.02 4.30
N SER A 402 27.00 -29.82 3.92
CA SER A 402 28.15 -30.05 4.80
C SER A 402 28.27 -29.01 5.93
N SER A 403 27.85 -27.77 5.69
CA SER A 403 27.93 -26.66 6.66
C SER A 403 26.78 -26.58 7.67
N LEU A 404 25.75 -27.43 7.54
CA LEU A 404 24.61 -27.40 8.46
C LEU A 404 24.94 -28.01 9.84
N PRO A 405 24.46 -27.41 10.94
CA PRO A 405 24.42 -28.02 12.27
C PRO A 405 23.70 -29.37 12.29
N THR A 406 24.10 -30.27 13.19
CA THR A 406 23.62 -31.67 13.27
C THR A 406 22.09 -31.79 13.35
N LEU A 407 21.43 -30.87 14.05
CA LEU A 407 19.98 -30.83 14.19
C LEU A 407 19.26 -30.49 12.87
N GLN A 408 19.85 -29.63 12.03
CA GLN A 408 19.28 -29.27 10.74
C GLN A 408 19.55 -30.36 9.69
N LYS A 409 20.68 -31.08 9.80
CA LYS A 409 20.97 -32.26 8.99
C LYS A 409 19.98 -33.40 9.24
N SER A 410 19.56 -33.63 10.48
CA SER A 410 18.56 -34.67 10.79
C SER A 410 17.17 -34.29 10.29
N GLN A 411 16.76 -33.03 10.41
CA GLN A 411 15.49 -32.52 9.86
C GLN A 411 15.45 -32.61 8.33
N LEU A 412 16.53 -32.25 7.64
CA LEU A 412 16.61 -32.36 6.18
C LEU A 412 16.55 -33.83 5.70
N ARG A 413 17.17 -34.76 6.43
CA ARG A 413 17.05 -36.20 6.12
C ARG A 413 15.64 -36.74 6.36
N ALA A 414 14.95 -36.28 7.40
CA ALA A 414 13.57 -36.69 7.66
C ALA A 414 12.65 -36.28 6.49
N LEU A 415 12.80 -35.04 6.00
CA LEU A 415 12.02 -34.54 4.86
C LEU A 415 12.31 -35.26 3.55
N LEU A 416 13.55 -35.69 3.32
CA LEU A 416 13.92 -36.45 2.11
C LEU A 416 13.42 -37.90 2.15
N ASN A 417 13.25 -38.48 3.34
CA ASN A 417 12.80 -39.88 3.50
C ASN A 417 11.27 -40.04 3.45
N GLU A 418 10.50 -38.98 3.69
CA GLU A 418 9.03 -39.02 3.58
C GLU A 418 8.50 -38.99 2.13
N GLY A 419 9.38 -38.85 1.14
CA GLY A 419 9.02 -38.76 -0.29
C GLY A 419 8.86 -40.08 -1.04
N THR A 420 8.96 -41.25 -0.39
CA THR A 420 8.82 -42.55 -1.06
C THR A 420 7.42 -43.15 -0.85
N PRO A 421 6.54 -43.18 -1.87
CA PRO A 421 5.21 -43.77 -1.73
C PRO A 421 5.30 -45.29 -1.67
N SER A 422 4.89 -45.86 -0.54
CA SER A 422 4.68 -47.30 -0.39
C SER A 422 3.41 -47.71 -1.14
N LYS A 423 3.56 -48.64 -2.11
CA LYS A 423 2.44 -49.28 -2.82
C LYS A 423 1.58 -50.07 -1.81
N ALA A 424 0.38 -49.58 -1.51
CA ALA A 424 -0.66 -50.34 -0.86
C ALA A 424 -1.68 -50.81 -1.92
N THR A 425 -1.65 -52.11 -2.20
CA THR A 425 -2.69 -52.83 -2.95
C THR A 425 -3.89 -53.04 -2.04
N SER A 426 -5.10 -52.70 -2.49
CA SER A 426 -6.35 -53.16 -1.90
C SER A 426 -7.37 -53.47 -3.01
N PRO A 427 -8.24 -54.46 -2.83
CA PRO A 427 -8.95 -55.11 -3.92
C PRO A 427 -10.26 -54.40 -4.29
N LEU A 428 -10.57 -54.46 -5.58
CA LEU A 428 -11.81 -54.01 -6.21
C LEU A 428 -13.01 -54.82 -5.70
N SER A 429 -14.03 -54.12 -5.20
CA SER A 429 -15.38 -54.65 -5.01
C SER A 429 -16.20 -54.41 -6.27
N LEU A 430 -16.78 -55.49 -6.81
CA LEU A 430 -17.70 -55.50 -7.96
C LEU A 430 -19.04 -54.79 -7.64
N PRO A 431 -19.71 -54.20 -8.64
CA PRO A 431 -21.02 -53.59 -8.46
C PRO A 431 -22.17 -54.59 -8.60
N THR A 432 -23.14 -54.52 -7.69
CA THR A 432 -24.42 -55.22 -7.73
C THR A 432 -25.39 -54.52 -8.71
N PRO A 433 -26.14 -55.25 -9.56
CA PRO A 433 -27.13 -54.65 -10.45
C PRO A 433 -28.47 -54.44 -9.74
N LEU A 434 -29.12 -53.29 -9.99
CA LEU A 434 -30.51 -53.04 -9.60
C LEU A 434 -31.43 -52.97 -10.82
N VAL A 435 -32.56 -53.63 -10.64
CA VAL A 435 -33.68 -53.94 -11.55
C VAL A 435 -34.51 -52.68 -11.88
N PRO A 436 -35.17 -52.60 -13.06
CA PRO A 436 -36.02 -51.46 -13.42
C PRO A 436 -37.37 -51.47 -12.71
N ALA A 437 -37.88 -50.29 -12.38
CA ALA A 437 -39.22 -50.07 -11.82
C ALA A 437 -40.28 -50.03 -12.93
N VAL A 438 -41.46 -50.57 -12.60
CA VAL A 438 -42.73 -50.48 -13.33
C VAL A 438 -43.45 -49.20 -12.94
#